data_AF-A0A024GMY9-F1
#
_entry.id   AF-A0A024GMY9-F1
#
_cell.length_a   1.000
_cell.length_b   1.000
_cell.length_c   1.000
_cell.angle_alpha   90.00
_cell.angle_beta   90.00
_cell.angle_gamma   90.00
#
_symmetry.space_group_name_H-M   'P 1'
#
loop_
_entity.id
_entity.type
_entity.pdbx_description
1 polymer ?
#
loop_
_entity_poly.entity_id
_entity_poly.type
_entity_poly.pdbx_seq_one_letter_code
_entity_poly.pdbx_strand_id
1 'polypeptide(L)'
;MIRKCQWKRTREKIAKNKSEQQSSNGSMSFYDQFFSTLTNQVSETQRKKPLINNRPDPLFKAKRKAEQIKSKREEGIELKKQKHENIQKTIKARKKRHAMLSARTATGQPIVRNQISDILKQLQKPKEN
;
A
#
# COMPACT_ATOMS: atom_id res chain seq x y z
N MET A 1 -13.70 9.83 20.57
CA MET A 1 -13.74 9.34 19.17
C MET A 1 -14.44 10.32 18.22
N ILE A 2 -15.51 10.99 18.66
CA ILE A 2 -16.33 11.94 17.86
C ILE A 2 -15.53 13.10 17.23
N ARG A 3 -14.62 13.75 17.97
CA ARG A 3 -13.80 14.86 17.44
C ARG A 3 -12.96 14.47 16.21
N LYS A 4 -12.38 13.25 16.20
CA LYS A 4 -11.57 12.77 15.07
C LYS A 4 -12.42 12.52 13.82
N CYS A 5 -13.66 12.04 13.99
CA CYS A 5 -14.60 11.84 12.90
C CYS A 5 -15.12 13.17 12.33
N GLN A 6 -15.38 14.16 13.19
CA GLN A 6 -15.77 15.51 12.76
C GLN A 6 -14.65 16.19 11.95
N TRP A 7 -13.40 16.08 12.43
CA TRP A 7 -12.22 16.61 11.72
C TRP A 7 -11.99 15.97 10.34
N LYS A 8 -12.25 14.67 10.18
CA LYS A 8 -12.16 14.02 8.86
C LYS A 8 -13.20 14.58 7.89
N ARG A 9 -14.46 14.73 8.32
CA ARG A 9 -15.53 15.28 7.47
C ARG A 9 -15.27 16.72 7.05
N THR A 10 -14.79 17.57 7.96
CA THR A 10 -14.49 18.96 7.62
C THR A 10 -13.34 19.05 6.62
N ARG A 11 -12.29 18.25 6.81
CA ARG A 11 -11.14 18.21 5.90
C ARG A 11 -11.48 17.66 4.52
N GLU A 12 -12.32 16.62 4.44
CA GLU A 12 -12.85 16.11 3.18
C GLU A 12 -13.74 17.13 2.46
N LYS A 13 -14.58 17.86 3.20
CA LYS A 13 -15.43 18.93 2.64
C LYS A 13 -14.59 20.08 2.06
N ILE A 14 -13.54 20.50 2.76
CA ILE A 14 -12.60 21.53 2.27
C ILE A 14 -11.83 21.03 1.05
N ALA A 15 -11.40 19.76 1.03
CA ALA A 15 -10.69 19.17 -0.10
C ALA A 15 -11.56 19.10 -1.37
N LYS A 16 -12.84 18.72 -1.23
CA LYS A 16 -13.81 18.71 -2.35
C LYS A 16 -14.06 20.11 -2.91
N ASN A 17 -14.28 21.10 -2.04
CA ASN A 17 -14.46 22.48 -2.47
C ASN A 17 -13.22 23.02 -3.20
N LYS A 18 -12.02 22.62 -2.76
CA LYS A 18 -10.75 23.01 -3.41
C LYS A 18 -10.59 22.36 -4.80
N SER A 19 -11.02 21.11 -4.99
CA SER A 19 -11.00 20.47 -6.31
C SER A 19 -12.05 21.04 -7.26
N GLU A 20 -13.20 21.50 -6.76
CA GLU A 20 -14.25 22.13 -7.57
C GLU A 20 -13.90 23.58 -7.95
N GLN A 21 -13.19 24.32 -7.09
CA GLN A 21 -12.73 25.69 -7.40
C GLN A 21 -11.54 25.75 -8.37
N GLN A 22 -10.84 24.64 -8.60
CA GLN A 22 -9.74 24.59 -9.58
C GLN A 22 -10.22 24.53 -11.04
N SER A 23 -11.53 24.35 -11.31
CA SER A 23 -12.08 24.29 -12.68
C SER A 23 -12.84 25.55 -13.12
N SER A 24 -12.88 26.63 -12.33
CA SER A 24 -13.46 27.89 -12.77
C SER A 24 -12.36 28.83 -13.29
N ASN A 25 -12.40 29.15 -14.59
CA ASN A 25 -11.69 30.28 -15.23
C ASN A 25 -12.19 31.63 -14.69
N GLY A 26 -12.12 31.83 -13.37
CA GLY A 26 -12.42 33.08 -12.69
C GLY A 26 -11.13 33.79 -12.28
N SER A 27 -11.16 35.11 -12.17
CA SER A 27 -10.03 35.91 -11.70
C SER A 27 -9.53 35.39 -10.35
N MET A 28 -8.23 35.11 -10.25
CA MET A 28 -7.59 34.71 -9.00
C MET A 28 -7.94 35.71 -7.89
N SER A 29 -8.36 35.21 -6.72
CA SER A 29 -8.58 36.07 -5.56
C SER A 29 -7.26 36.74 -5.16
N PHE A 30 -7.34 37.94 -4.57
CA PHE A 30 -6.18 38.63 -4.01
C PHE A 30 -5.32 37.71 -3.14
N TYR A 31 -5.94 36.86 -2.33
CA TYR A 31 -5.22 35.91 -1.47
C TYR A 31 -4.51 34.81 -2.26
N ASP A 32 -5.06 34.33 -3.38
CA ASP A 32 -4.40 33.35 -4.23
C ASP A 32 -3.16 33.94 -4.92
N GLN A 33 -3.22 35.21 -5.33
CA GLN A 33 -2.06 35.97 -5.82
C GLN A 33 -1.04 36.26 -4.71
N PHE A 34 -1.50 36.65 -3.52
CA PHE A 34 -0.64 36.92 -2.38
C PHE A 34 0.11 35.66 -1.90
N PHE A 35 -0.57 34.51 -1.81
CA PHE A 35 0.09 33.27 -1.39
C PHE A 35 0.93 32.62 -2.49
N SER A 36 0.56 32.79 -3.78
CA SER A 36 1.43 32.34 -4.88
C SER A 36 2.72 33.15 -4.95
N THR A 37 2.67 34.46 -4.76
CA THR A 37 3.89 35.29 -4.67
C THR A 37 4.76 34.90 -3.48
N LEU A 38 4.19 34.62 -2.31
CA LEU A 38 4.96 34.13 -1.15
C LEU A 38 5.65 32.78 -1.41
N THR A 39 4.96 31.85 -2.08
CA THR A 39 5.54 30.52 -2.37
C THR A 39 6.63 30.59 -3.45
N ASN A 40 6.47 31.45 -4.45
CA ASN A 40 7.46 31.66 -5.50
C ASN A 40 8.73 32.35 -4.98
N GLN A 41 8.62 33.29 -4.02
CA GLN A 41 9.79 33.93 -3.41
C GLN A 41 10.59 32.99 -2.50
N VAL A 42 9.95 32.02 -1.84
CA VAL A 42 10.64 31.03 -0.99
C VAL A 42 11.36 29.96 -1.83
N SER A 43 10.93 29.71 -3.07
CA SER A 43 11.65 28.77 -3.96
C SER A 43 12.96 29.31 -4.54
N GLU A 44 13.16 30.64 -4.56
CA GLU A 44 14.36 31.28 -5.12
C GLU A 44 15.45 31.64 -4.10
N THR A 45 15.28 31.32 -2.81
CA THR A 45 16.43 31.31 -1.89
C THR A 45 17.35 30.18 -2.31
N GLN A 46 18.29 30.53 -3.19
CA GLN A 46 19.33 29.70 -3.73
C GLN A 46 19.86 28.78 -2.64
N ARG A 47 19.58 27.48 -2.79
CA ARG A 47 20.32 26.43 -2.11
C ARG A 47 21.76 26.58 -2.55
N LYS A 48 22.52 27.45 -1.88
CA LYS A 48 23.96 27.58 -2.11
C LYS A 48 24.50 26.17 -1.99
N LYS A 49 25.07 25.65 -3.08
CA LYS A 49 25.78 24.37 -3.04
C LYS A 49 26.74 24.47 -1.86
N PRO A 50 26.71 23.52 -0.90
CA PRO A 50 27.62 23.60 0.21
C PRO A 50 29.03 23.68 -0.37
N LEU A 51 29.77 24.75 -0.05
CA LEU A 51 31.21 24.76 -0.33
C LEU A 51 31.73 23.47 0.26
N ILE A 52 32.42 22.67 -0.57
CA ILE A 52 33.03 21.40 -0.16
C ILE A 52 34.20 21.77 0.75
N ASN A 53 33.88 22.15 1.97
CA ASN A 53 34.84 22.25 3.04
C ASN A 53 35.15 20.81 3.40
N ASN A 54 36.41 20.39 3.26
CA ASN A 54 36.93 19.06 3.63
C ASN A 54 36.80 18.73 5.14
N ARG A 55 35.99 19.50 5.87
CA ARG A 55 35.66 19.24 7.27
C ARG A 55 34.58 18.15 7.31
N PRO A 56 34.77 17.10 8.12
CA PRO A 56 33.76 16.06 8.26
C PRO A 56 32.45 16.67 8.80
N ASP A 57 31.31 16.19 8.29
CA ASP A 57 30.00 16.60 8.79
C ASP A 57 29.90 16.27 10.29
N PRO A 58 29.70 17.27 11.17
CA PRO A 58 29.59 17.04 12.62
C PRO A 58 28.45 16.08 12.97
N LEU A 59 27.45 15.95 12.09
CA LEU A 59 26.31 15.05 12.26
C LEU A 59 26.50 13.68 11.59
N PHE A 60 27.65 13.39 10.97
CA PHE A 60 27.87 12.14 10.24
C PHE A 60 27.57 10.90 11.08
N LYS A 61 28.09 10.85 12.31
CA LYS A 61 27.84 9.73 13.24
C LYS A 61 26.38 9.62 13.64
N ALA A 62 25.71 10.76 13.84
CA ALA A 62 24.29 10.80 14.20
C ALA A 62 23.41 10.32 13.04
N LYS A 63 23.70 10.77 11.82
CA LYS A 63 23.02 10.34 10.59
C LYS A 63 23.16 8.84 10.36
N ARG A 64 24.38 8.29 10.48
CA ARG A 64 24.64 6.85 10.36
C ARG A 64 23.87 6.03 11.41
N LYS A 65 23.82 6.49 12.67
CA LYS A 65 23.02 5.82 13.72
C LYS A 65 21.52 5.89 13.42
N ALA A 66 21.02 7.04 12.96
CA ALA A 66 19.61 7.19 12.60
C ALA A 66 19.20 6.26 11.46
N GLU A 67 20.07 6.11 10.45
CA GLU A 67 19.87 5.19 9.33
C GLU A 67 19.83 3.73 9.80
N GLN A 68 20.76 3.32 10.67
CA GLN A 68 20.75 1.98 11.27
C GLN A 68 19.47 1.70 12.06
N ILE A 69 18.99 2.67 12.84
CA ILE A 69 17.73 2.52 13.59
C ILE A 69 16.54 2.41 12.64
N LYS A 70 16.53 3.19 11.55
CA LYS A 70 15.48 3.16 10.53
C LYS A 70 15.43 1.78 9.85
N SER A 71 16.57 1.27 9.39
CA SER A 71 16.68 -0.05 8.77
C SER A 71 16.20 -1.17 9.71
N LYS A 72 16.65 -1.18 10.97
CA LYS A 72 16.16 -2.17 11.96
C LYS A 72 14.65 -2.13 12.19
N ARG A 73 14.04 -0.94 12.15
CA ARG A 73 12.58 -0.79 12.28
C ARG A 73 11.87 -1.33 11.04
N GLU A 74 12.37 -1.04 9.85
CA GLU A 74 11.83 -1.53 8.59
C GLU A 74 11.89 -3.06 8.52
N GLU A 75 13.02 -3.66 8.89
CA GLU A 75 13.18 -5.12 9.00
C GLU A 75 12.15 -5.73 9.98
N GLY A 76 11.95 -5.10 11.15
CA GLY A 76 10.96 -5.56 12.12
C GLY A 76 9.51 -5.48 11.63
N ILE A 77 9.19 -4.49 10.78
CA ILE A 77 7.87 -4.36 10.15
C ILE A 77 7.70 -5.42 9.05
N GLU A 78 8.72 -5.61 8.22
CA GLU A 78 8.69 -6.57 7.11
C GLU A 78 8.53 -8.01 7.64
N LEU A 79 9.26 -8.38 8.69
CA LEU A 79 9.09 -9.68 9.35
C LEU A 79 7.67 -9.91 9.86
N LYS A 80 7.02 -8.89 10.45
CA LYS A 80 5.63 -8.99 10.91
C LYS A 80 4.67 -9.15 9.74
N LYS A 81 4.90 -8.42 8.65
CA LYS A 81 4.10 -8.49 7.43
C LYS A 81 4.19 -9.89 6.80
N GLN A 82 5.40 -10.44 6.65
CA GLN A 82 5.61 -11.79 6.13
C GLN A 82 4.93 -12.87 6.98
N LYS A 83 5.02 -12.78 8.32
CA LYS A 83 4.30 -13.69 9.22
C LYS A 83 2.79 -13.62 9.00
N HIS A 84 2.25 -12.40 8.88
CA HIS A 84 0.82 -12.20 8.62
C HIS A 84 0.41 -12.79 7.27
N GLU A 85 1.17 -12.54 6.20
CA GLU A 85 0.90 -13.09 4.87
C GLU A 85 0.92 -14.61 4.86
N ASN A 86 1.86 -15.24 5.57
CA ASN A 86 1.92 -16.70 5.68
C ASN A 86 0.67 -17.27 6.38
N ILE A 87 0.22 -16.63 7.46
CA ILE A 87 -1.03 -17.00 8.13
C ILE A 87 -2.23 -16.82 7.19
N GLN A 88 -2.28 -15.73 6.41
CA GLN A 88 -3.37 -15.51 5.46
C GLN A 88 -3.37 -16.54 4.33
N LYS A 89 -2.19 -16.95 3.83
CA LYS A 89 -2.06 -18.01 2.83
C LYS A 89 -2.61 -19.34 3.34
N THR A 90 -2.29 -19.73 4.58
CA THR A 90 -2.79 -20.99 5.16
C THR A 90 -4.31 -20.94 5.39
N ILE A 91 -4.84 -19.82 5.88
CA ILE A 91 -6.29 -19.61 6.04
C ILE A 91 -6.98 -19.69 4.68
N LYS A 92 -6.45 -19.03 3.64
CA LYS A 92 -7.02 -19.05 2.29
C LYS A 92 -7.02 -20.46 1.71
N ALA A 93 -5.93 -21.20 1.86
CA ALA A 93 -5.83 -22.60 1.43
C ALA A 93 -6.86 -23.48 2.14
N ARG A 94 -7.01 -23.34 3.47
CA ARG A 94 -8.02 -24.06 4.26
C ARG A 94 -9.44 -23.74 3.79
N LYS A 95 -9.76 -22.46 3.58
CA LYS A 95 -11.08 -22.03 3.07
C LYS A 95 -11.36 -22.60 1.69
N LYS A 96 -10.38 -22.58 0.78
CA LYS A 96 -10.50 -23.19 -0.56
C LYS A 96 -10.75 -24.69 -0.47
N ARG A 97 -9.98 -25.41 0.36
CA ARG A 97 -10.17 -26.85 0.58
C ARG A 97 -11.57 -27.15 1.12
N HIS A 98 -12.04 -26.39 2.10
CA HIS A 98 -13.38 -26.55 2.64
C HIS A 98 -14.45 -26.29 1.56
N ALA A 99 -14.32 -25.20 0.81
CA ALA A 99 -15.24 -24.88 -0.28
C ALA A 99 -15.32 -26.02 -1.30
N MET A 100 -14.17 -26.59 -1.71
CA MET A 100 -14.11 -27.74 -2.60
C MET A 100 -14.78 -28.98 -2.02
N LEU A 101 -14.57 -29.29 -0.74
CA LEU A 101 -15.20 -30.45 -0.08
C LEU A 101 -16.72 -30.27 0.06
N SER A 102 -17.18 -29.06 0.29
CA SER A 102 -18.62 -28.73 0.35
C SER A 102 -19.27 -28.58 -1.03
N ALA A 103 -18.47 -28.43 -2.09
CA ALA A 103 -18.98 -28.21 -3.42
C ALA A 103 -19.72 -29.45 -3.93
N ARG A 104 -20.91 -29.21 -4.47
CA ARG A 104 -21.80 -30.20 -5.07
C ARG A 104 -22.00 -29.85 -6.54
N THR A 105 -22.29 -30.85 -7.35
CA THR A 105 -22.71 -30.64 -8.74
C THR A 105 -24.09 -29.96 -8.79
N ALA A 106 -24.51 -29.47 -9.95
CA ALA A 106 -25.86 -28.90 -10.14
C ALA A 106 -26.99 -29.86 -9.75
N THR A 107 -26.73 -31.17 -9.81
CA THR A 107 -27.62 -32.26 -9.38
C THR A 107 -27.49 -32.63 -7.89
N GLY A 108 -26.68 -31.88 -7.12
CA GLY A 108 -26.52 -32.06 -5.68
C GLY A 108 -25.58 -33.20 -5.27
N GLN A 109 -24.91 -33.87 -6.21
CA GLN A 109 -23.97 -34.95 -5.92
C GLN A 109 -22.62 -34.40 -5.41
N PRO A 110 -21.96 -35.07 -4.45
CA PRO A 110 -20.67 -34.62 -3.94
C PRO A 110 -19.58 -34.77 -5.02
N ILE A 111 -18.86 -33.68 -5.32
CA ILE A 111 -17.82 -33.65 -6.38
C ILE A 111 -16.68 -34.63 -6.10
N VAL A 112 -16.47 -35.04 -4.84
CA VAL A 112 -15.49 -36.05 -4.44
C VAL A 112 -15.69 -37.40 -5.16
N ARG A 113 -16.91 -37.74 -5.60
CA ARG A 113 -17.17 -38.96 -6.41
C ARG A 113 -16.52 -38.94 -7.80
N ASN A 114 -16.12 -37.77 -8.33
CA ASN A 114 -15.45 -37.68 -9.63
C ASN A 114 -13.95 -38.05 -9.59
N GLN A 115 -13.37 -38.34 -8.41
CA GLN A 115 -12.03 -38.94 -8.37
C GLN A 115 -11.99 -40.28 -9.10
N ILE A 116 -13.08 -41.04 -9.08
CA ILE A 116 -13.18 -42.30 -9.83
C ILE A 116 -13.07 -42.04 -11.33
N SER A 117 -13.78 -41.04 -11.87
CA SER A 117 -13.68 -40.70 -13.30
C SER A 117 -12.30 -40.19 -13.69
N ASP A 118 -11.62 -39.45 -12.81
CA ASP A 118 -10.27 -38.95 -13.07
C ASP A 118 -9.24 -40.09 -13.00
N ILE A 119 -9.35 -41.00 -12.03
CA ILE A 119 -8.54 -42.23 -11.94
C ILE A 119 -8.74 -43.09 -13.18
N LEU A 120 -10.00 -43.33 -13.60
CA LEU A 120 -10.30 -44.09 -14.80
C LEU A 120 -9.71 -43.45 -16.06
N LYS A 121 -9.80 -42.11 -16.19
CA LYS A 121 -9.13 -41.39 -17.29
C LYS A 121 -7.61 -41.50 -17.23
N GLN A 122 -7.01 -41.46 -16.04
CA GLN A 122 -5.56 -41.62 -15.86
C GLN A 122 -5.10 -43.04 -16.23
N LEU A 123 -5.88 -44.06 -15.88
CA LEU A 123 -5.63 -45.46 -16.25
C LEU A 123 -5.80 -45.71 -17.74
N GLN A 124 -6.69 -44.95 -18.40
CA GLN A 124 -6.89 -45.01 -19.86
C GLN A 124 -5.81 -44.27 -20.66
N LYS A 125 -4.98 -43.42 -20.02
CA LYS A 125 -3.85 -42.79 -20.72
C LYS A 125 -2.79 -43.86 -21.02
N PRO A 126 -2.29 -43.96 -22.26
CA PRO A 126 -1.18 -44.85 -22.55
C PRO A 126 0.02 -44.45 -21.68
N LYS A 127 0.73 -45.44 -21.14
CA LYS A 127 2.01 -45.18 -20.48
C LYS A 127 2.95 -44.62 -21.53
N GLU A 128 3.32 -43.35 -21.40
CA GLU A 128 4.44 -42.80 -22.16
C GLU A 128 5.70 -43.53 -21.68
N ASN A 129 6.28 -44.33 -22.57
CA ASN A 129 7.55 -45.02 -22.37
C ASN A 129 8.72 -44.07 -22.66
#